data_AF-A0A8T5LYY7-F1
#
_entry.id   AF-A0A8T5LYY7-F1
#
_cell.length_a   1.000
_cell.length_b   1.000
_cell.length_c   1.000
_cell.angle_alpha   90.00
_cell.angle_beta   90.00
_cell.angle_gamma   90.00
#
_symmetry.space_group_name_H-M   'P 1'
#
loop_
_entity.id
_entity.type
_entity.pdbx_description
1 polymer ?
#
loop_
_entity_poly.entity_id
_entity_poly.type
_entity_poly.pdbx_seq_one_letter_code
_entity_poly.pdbx_strand_id
1 'polypeptide(L)'
;MSLIEIKRIFEKRRFNLIKTLENGREDIELSKQHQIYGAIKELENIMNTLEYYQELESKNHFDLRLSSEPNKTILQKITLKLKRDDKENNKVIINEPNVSS
;
A
#
# COMPACT_ATOMS: atom_id res chain seq x y z
N MET A 1 -11.54 12.22 2.72
CA MET A 1 -11.21 11.46 3.95
C MET A 1 -10.57 10.16 3.51
N SER A 2 -9.36 9.86 3.99
CA SER A 2 -8.65 8.63 3.65
C SER A 2 -9.24 7.41 4.38
N LEU A 3 -9.00 6.20 3.86
CA LEU A 3 -9.43 4.95 4.50
C LEU A 3 -8.88 4.83 5.93
N ILE A 4 -7.65 5.32 6.14
CA ILE A 4 -6.97 5.36 7.44
C ILE A 4 -7.71 6.28 8.42
N GLU A 5 -8.17 7.45 7.96
CA GLU A 5 -8.96 8.38 8.79
C GLU A 5 -10.31 7.77 9.18
N ILE A 6 -10.99 7.11 8.24
CA ILE A 6 -12.26 6.40 8.50
C ILE A 6 -12.05 5.31 9.55
N LYS A 7 -11.01 4.50 9.41
CA LYS A 7 -10.66 3.45 10.38
C LYS A 7 -10.44 4.02 11.78
N ARG A 8 -9.65 5.10 11.91
CA ARG A 8 -9.41 5.77 13.20
C ARG A 8 -10.68 6.27 13.87
N ILE A 9 -11.65 6.76 13.08
CA ILE A 9 -12.95 7.20 13.60
C ILE A 9 -13.72 6.01 14.20
N PHE A 10 -13.75 4.88 13.50
CA PHE A 10 -14.41 3.67 14.00
C PHE A 10 -13.72 3.07 15.21
N GLU A 11 -12.38 3.06 15.25
CA GLU A 11 -11.60 2.65 16.42
C GLU A 11 -11.93 3.52 17.64
N LYS A 12 -11.92 4.84 17.48
CA LYS A 12 -12.29 5.78 18.55
C LYS A 12 -13.72 5.55 19.04
N ARG A 13 -14.66 5.32 18.13
CA ARG A 13 -16.06 5.06 18.48
C ARG A 13 -16.22 3.74 19.23
N ARG A 14 -15.55 2.67 18.77
CA ARG A 14 -15.51 1.38 19.45
C ARG A 14 -14.96 1.51 20.87
N PHE A 15 -13.84 2.23 21.02
CA PHE A 15 -13.23 2.49 22.32
C PHE A 15 -14.18 3.22 23.28
N ASN A 16 -14.89 4.24 22.80
CA ASN A 16 -15.86 4.97 23.62
C ASN A 16 -17.03 4.08 24.08
N LEU A 17 -17.50 3.18 23.22
CA LEU A 17 -18.57 2.23 23.56
C LEU A 17 -18.09 1.21 24.60
N ILE A 18 -16.86 0.70 24.46
CA ILE A 18 -16.24 -0.17 25.46
C ILE A 18 -16.15 0.55 26.81
N LYS A 19 -15.64 1.78 26.82
CA LYS A 19 -15.58 2.59 28.05
C LYS A 19 -16.95 2.86 28.67
N THR A 20 -17.98 3.00 27.84
CA THR A 20 -19.36 3.19 28.33
C THR A 20 -19.83 1.94 29.08
N LEU A 21 -19.54 0.76 28.56
CA LEU A 21 -19.84 -0.50 29.23
C LEU A 21 -18.98 -0.72 30.47
N GLU A 22 -17.68 -0.45 30.41
CA GLU A 22 -16.77 -0.66 31.55
C GLU A 22 -17.14 0.22 32.76
N ASN A 23 -17.49 1.48 32.52
CA ASN A 23 -17.76 2.44 33.60
C ASN A 23 -19.21 2.44 34.10
N GLY A 24 -20.17 1.98 33.29
CA GLY A 24 -21.60 2.12 33.57
C GLY A 24 -22.38 0.82 33.47
N ARG A 25 -21.73 -0.35 33.46
CA ARG A 25 -22.40 -1.64 33.20
C ARG A 25 -23.60 -1.88 34.11
N GLU A 26 -23.46 -1.58 35.39
CA GLU A 26 -24.49 -1.86 36.40
C GLU A 26 -25.67 -0.89 36.30
N ASP A 27 -25.45 0.31 35.78
CA ASP A 27 -26.46 1.36 35.61
C ASP A 27 -27.17 1.31 34.25
N ILE A 28 -26.61 0.60 33.28
CA ILE A 28 -27.17 0.46 31.94
C ILE A 28 -28.12 -0.74 31.90
N GLU A 29 -29.35 -0.51 31.45
CA GLU A 29 -30.33 -1.55 31.19
C GLU A 29 -29.77 -2.65 30.26
N LEU A 30 -30.04 -3.92 30.56
CA LEU A 30 -29.51 -5.07 29.83
C LEU A 30 -29.74 -5.00 28.30
N SER A 31 -30.93 -4.53 27.88
CA SER A 31 -31.26 -4.34 26.45
C SER A 31 -30.29 -3.36 25.78
N LYS A 32 -29.98 -2.24 26.44
CA LYS A 32 -29.03 -1.24 25.94
C LYS A 32 -27.60 -1.77 25.95
N GLN A 33 -27.22 -2.57 26.95
CA GLN A 33 -25.91 -3.25 26.94
C GLN A 33 -25.77 -4.13 25.69
N HIS A 34 -26.81 -4.92 25.38
CA HIS A 34 -26.81 -5.80 24.21
C HIS A 34 -26.70 -5.00 22.90
N GLN A 35 -27.41 -3.89 22.78
CA GLN A 35 -27.30 -2.98 21.64
C GLN A 35 -25.87 -2.42 21.50
N ILE A 36 -25.24 -2.02 22.61
CA ILE A 36 -23.86 -1.52 22.60
C ILE A 36 -22.89 -2.64 22.17
N TYR A 37 -23.05 -3.86 22.66
CA TYR A 37 -22.25 -5.01 22.20
C TYR A 37 -22.44 -5.28 20.70
N GLY A 38 -23.67 -5.22 20.20
CA GLY A 38 -23.97 -5.34 18.78
C GLY A 38 -23.26 -4.28 17.96
N ALA A 39 -23.37 -3.02 18.36
CA ALA A 39 -22.69 -1.90 17.70
C ALA A 39 -21.15 -2.04 17.71
N ILE A 40 -20.57 -2.51 18.82
CA ILE A 40 -19.12 -2.81 18.90
C ILE A 40 -18.74 -3.88 17.87
N LYS A 41 -19.54 -4.95 17.74
CA LYS A 41 -19.26 -6.03 16.79
C LYS A 41 -19.38 -5.59 15.34
N GLU A 42 -20.38 -4.77 15.02
CA GLU A 42 -20.53 -4.19 13.69
C GLU A 42 -19.34 -3.31 13.31
N LEU A 43 -18.85 -2.47 14.24
CA LEU A 43 -17.66 -1.66 14.01
C LEU A 43 -16.43 -2.52 13.72
N GLU A 44 -16.22 -3.62 14.44
CA GLU A 44 -15.14 -4.56 14.17
C GLU A 44 -15.24 -5.17 12.76
N ASN A 45 -16.43 -5.61 12.37
CA ASN A 45 -16.65 -6.19 11.04
C ASN A 45 -16.39 -5.19 9.92
N ILE A 46 -16.80 -3.93 10.10
CA ILE A 46 -16.52 -2.85 9.14
C ILE A 46 -15.02 -2.62 9.03
N MET A 47 -14.29 -2.50 10.15
CA MET A 47 -12.84 -2.28 10.13
C MET A 47 -12.09 -3.43 9.44
N ASN A 48 -12.46 -4.69 9.73
CA ASN A 48 -11.88 -5.86 9.06
C ASN A 48 -12.15 -5.86 7.55
N THR A 49 -13.34 -5.41 7.14
CA THR A 49 -13.71 -5.31 5.73
C THR A 49 -12.87 -4.23 5.03
N LEU A 50 -12.63 -3.10 5.68
CA LEU A 50 -11.76 -2.05 5.15
C LEU A 50 -10.31 -2.55 4.99
N GLU A 51 -9.79 -3.28 5.96
CA GLU A 51 -8.46 -3.92 5.88
C GLU A 51 -8.38 -4.90 4.71
N TYR A 52 -9.38 -5.77 4.56
CA TYR A 52 -9.44 -6.72 3.45
C TYR A 52 -9.35 -6.03 2.08
N TYR A 53 -10.12 -4.96 1.86
CA TYR A 53 -10.08 -4.24 0.59
C TYR A 53 -8.76 -3.49 0.38
N GLN A 54 -8.15 -2.97 1.45
CA GLN A 54 -6.84 -2.32 1.37
C GLN A 54 -5.73 -3.33 0.99
N GLU A 55 -5.79 -4.55 1.54
CA GLU A 55 -4.89 -5.62 1.15
C GLU A 55 -5.11 -6.08 -0.29
N LEU A 56 -6.37 -6.17 -0.73
CA LEU A 56 -6.73 -6.55 -2.09
C LEU A 56 -6.20 -5.53 -3.10
N GLU A 57 -6.38 -4.23 -2.85
CA GLU A 57 -5.79 -3.18 -3.69
C GLU A 57 -4.26 -3.29 -3.75
N SER A 58 -3.61 -3.51 -2.60
CA SER A 58 -2.16 -3.65 -2.54
C SER A 58 -1.65 -4.82 -3.38
N LYS A 59 -2.36 -5.96 -3.36
CA LYS A 59 -2.05 -7.14 -4.17
C LYS A 59 -2.28 -6.88 -5.66
N ASN A 60 -3.41 -6.28 -6.04
CA ASN A 60 -3.74 -5.98 -7.43
C ASN A 60 -2.78 -4.95 -8.06
N HIS A 61 -2.37 -3.93 -7.30
CA HIS A 61 -1.36 -2.97 -7.74
C HIS A 61 0.04 -3.57 -7.85
N PHE A 62 0.36 -4.57 -7.02
CA PHE A 62 1.61 -5.32 -7.13
C PHE A 62 1.65 -6.16 -8.42
N ASP A 63 0.57 -6.87 -8.74
CA ASP A 63 0.46 -7.70 -9.95
C ASP A 63 0.51 -6.88 -11.26
N LEU A 64 -0.07 -5.67 -11.25
CA LEU A 64 -0.01 -4.74 -12.39
C LEU A 64 1.41 -4.22 -12.66
N ARG A 65 2.22 -3.99 -11.63
CA ARG A 65 3.62 -3.57 -11.81
C ARG A 65 4.47 -4.69 -12.40
N LEU A 66 4.29 -5.92 -11.94
CA LEU A 66 4.98 -7.10 -12.48
C LEU A 66 4.58 -7.43 -13.93
N SER A 67 3.31 -7.29 -14.28
CA SER A 67 2.82 -7.53 -15.65
C SER A 67 3.13 -6.39 -16.63
N SER A 68 3.40 -5.18 -16.13
CA SER A 68 3.79 -4.03 -16.97
C SER A 68 5.28 -3.99 -17.34
N GLU A 69 6.12 -4.81 -16.71
CA GLU A 69 7.45 -5.04 -17.28
C GLU A 69 7.28 -5.85 -18.57
N PRO A 70 7.57 -5.29 -19.76
CA PRO A 70 7.59 -6.12 -20.95
C PRO A 70 8.59 -7.24 -20.66
N ASN A 71 8.17 -8.49 -20.86
CA ASN A 71 8.96 -9.71 -20.67
C ASN A 71 10.25 -9.62 -21.50
N LYS A 72 11.23 -8.84 -21.02
CA LYS A 72 12.57 -8.86 -21.54
C LYS A 72 13.15 -10.13 -21.00
N THR A 73 13.13 -11.15 -21.86
CA THR A 73 13.85 -12.39 -21.66
C THR A 73 15.25 -12.06 -21.16
N ILE A 74 15.81 -12.92 -20.31
CA ILE A 74 17.15 -12.75 -19.74
C ILE A 74 18.17 -12.37 -20.84
N LEU A 75 18.02 -12.96 -22.03
CA LEU A 75 18.75 -12.61 -23.26
C LEU A 75 18.64 -11.13 -23.65
N GLN A 76 17.44 -10.55 -23.68
CA GLN A 76 17.25 -9.13 -24.00
C GLN A 76 17.85 -8.20 -22.95
N LYS A 77 17.85 -8.59 -21.66
CA LYS A 77 18.53 -7.84 -20.59
C LYS A 77 20.05 -7.87 -20.77
N ILE A 78 20.60 -9.02 -21.16
CA ILE A 78 22.04 -9.19 -21.46
C ILE A 78 22.44 -8.40 -22.72
N THR A 79 21.68 -8.49 -23.82
CA THR A 79 21.96 -7.77 -25.06
C THR A 79 21.92 -6.24 -24.88
N LEU A 80 21.02 -5.72 -24.05
CA LEU A 80 20.97 -4.29 -23.74
C LEU A 80 22.16 -3.81 -22.92
N LYS A 81 22.73 -4.68 -22.07
CA LYS A 81 23.91 -4.37 -21.27
C LYS A 81 25.16 -4.30 -22.15
N LEU A 82 25.35 -5.32 -23.00
CA LEU A 82 26.44 -5.36 -23.98
C LEU A 82 26.40 -4.15 -24.95
N LYS A 83 25.22 -3.76 -25.45
CA LYS A 83 25.08 -2.57 -26.32
C LYS A 83 25.36 -1.23 -25.61
N ARG A 84 25.27 -1.16 -24.28
CA ARG A 84 25.65 0.03 -23.51
C ARG A 84 27.15 0.10 -23.34
N ASP A 85 27.79 -1.04 -23.07
CA ASP A 85 29.24 -1.13 -22.88
C ASP A 85 30.01 -0.82 -24.19
N ASP A 86 29.45 -1.16 -25.36
CA ASP A 86 30.04 -0.82 -26.67
C ASP A 86 29.95 0.69 -27.01
N LYS A 87 28.98 1.41 -26.45
CA LYS A 87 28.80 2.86 -26.71
C LYS A 87 29.70 3.74 -25.84
N GLU A 88 30.08 3.28 -24.65
CA GLU A 88 31.02 4.00 -23.79
C GLU A 88 32.47 3.85 -24.28
N ASN A 89 32.82 2.71 -24.87
CA ASN A 89 34.17 2.48 -25.40
C ASN A 89 34.48 3.20 -26.73
N ASN A 90 33.46 3.67 -27.46
CA ASN A 90 33.64 4.37 -28.75
C ASN A 90 33.63 5.91 -28.64
N LYS A 91 33.61 6.48 -27.43
CA LYS A 91 33.63 7.94 -27.22
C LYS A 91 35.01 8.52 -26.88
N VAL A 92 36.04 7.68 -26.79
CA VAL A 92 37.42 8.11 -26.55
C VAL A 92 38.21 7.77 -27.81
N ILE A 93 39.02 8.71 -28.31
CA ILE A 93 39.84 8.66 -29.55
C ILE A 93 39.13 9.24 -30.79
N ILE A 94 38.87 10.55 -30.79
CA ILE A 94 39.25 11.42 -31.93
C ILE A 94 39.65 12.78 -31.33
N ASN A 95 40.94 12.95 -31.02
CA ASN A 95 41.54 14.28 -30.88
C ASN A 95 42.47 14.47 -32.10
N GLU A 96 41.98 15.15 -33.12
CA GLU A 96 42.84 15.72 -34.17
C GLU A 96 43.59 16.93 -33.58
N PRO A 97 44.93 17.02 -33.70
CA PRO A 97 45.63 18.25 -33.37
C PRO A 97 45.47 19.26 -34.51
N ASN A 98 44.93 20.41 -34.09
CA ASN A 98 44.69 21.62 -34.85
C ASN A 98 45.97 22.17 -35.51
N VAL A 99 45.84 22.70 -36.72
CA VAL A 99 46.90 23.28 -37.57
C VAL A 99 47.34 24.66 -37.04
N SER A 100 48.65 24.90 -36.96
CA SER A 100 49.36 26.21 -36.97
C SER A 100 50.87 25.90 -36.98
N SER A 101 51.76 26.41 -37.84
CA SER A 101 51.80 27.57 -38.74
C SER A 101 52.71 27.29 -39.93
#